data_AF-A0A6P0R4I9-F1
#
_entry.id   AF-A0A6P0R4I9-F1
#
_cell.length_a   1.000
_cell.length_b   1.000
_cell.length_c   1.000
_cell.angle_alpha   90.00
_cell.angle_beta   90.00
_cell.angle_gamma   90.00
#
_symmetry.space_group_name_H-M   'P 1'
#
loop_
_entity.id
_entity.type
_entity.pdbx_description
1 polymer ?
#
loop_
_entity_poly.entity_id
_entity_poly.type
_entity_poly.pdbx_seq_one_letter_code
_entity_poly.pdbx_strand_id
1 'polypeptide(L)' 'MLKLKYRKIIFLILIAILAGGSMVGYSQSETNFWLKTVELVIFQQMATILIYLTCFSWDLLRSRSRN' A
#
# COMPACT_ATOMS: atom_id res chain seq x y z
N MET A 1 -20.59 7.75 -3.08
CA MET A 1 -20.00 6.62 -2.31
C MET A 1 -19.55 5.54 -3.29
N LEU A 2 -18.25 5.33 -3.49
CA LEU A 2 -17.74 4.31 -4.40
C LEU A 2 -18.21 2.92 -3.93
N LYS A 3 -18.72 2.06 -4.82
CA LYS A 3 -19.10 0.68 -4.43
C LYS A 3 -17.85 -0.08 -3.96
N LEU A 4 -18.02 -0.97 -2.97
CA LEU A 4 -16.94 -1.78 -2.38
C LEU A 4 -16.13 -2.54 -3.45
N LYS A 5 -16.77 -3.03 -4.52
CA LYS A 5 -16.11 -3.69 -5.65
C LYS A 5 -15.05 -2.81 -6.31
N TYR A 6 -15.36 -1.53 -6.55
CA TYR A 6 -14.40 -0.60 -7.17
C TYR A 6 -13.25 -0.24 -6.23
N ARG A 7 -13.51 -0.11 -4.92
CA ARG A 7 -12.45 0.13 -3.92
C ARG A 7 -11.43 -1.01 -3.88
N LYS A 8 -11.89 -2.27 -3.95
CA LYS A 8 -11.01 -3.45 -4.04
C LYS A 8 -10.14 -3.43 -5.30
N ILE A 9 -10.73 -3.07 -6.45
CA ILE A 9 -9.98 -2.98 -7.71
C ILE A 9 -8.91 -1.87 -7.61
N ILE A 10 -9.29 -0.68 -7.12
CA ILE A 10 -8.35 0.43 -6.93
C ILE A 10 -7.22 0.04 -5.97
N PHE A 11 -7.56 -0.60 -4.84
CA PHE A 11 -6.58 -1.11 -3.89
C PHE A 11 -5.56 -2.04 -4.56
N LEU A 12 -6.03 -3.02 -5.34
CA LEU A 12 -5.16 -3.97 -6.04
C LEU A 12 -4.26 -3.27 -7.08
N ILE A 13 -4.80 -2.30 -7.83
CA ILE A 13 -4.02 -1.51 -8.80
C ILE A 13 -2.91 -0.73 -8.07
N LEU A 14 -3.24 -0.06 -6.98
CA LEU A 14 -2.28 0.74 -6.21
C LEU A 14 -1.16 -0.14 -5.61
N ILE A 15 -1.50 -1.33 -5.09
CA ILE A 15 -0.51 -2.28 -4.59
C ILE A 15 0.39 -2.82 -5.71
N ALA A 16 -0.17 -3.12 -6.89
CA ALA A 16 0.61 -3.58 -8.03
C ALA A 16 1.62 -2.50 -8.50
N ILE A 17 1.17 -1.23 -8.59
CA ILE A 17 2.04 -0.11 -8.93
C ILE A 17 3.12 0.09 -7.86
N LEU A 18 2.75 0.04 -6.57
CA LEU A 18 3.69 0.18 -5.46
C LEU A 18 4.78 -0.90 -5.51
N ALA A 19 4.38 -2.17 -5.66
CA ALA A 19 5.31 -3.30 -5.73
C ALA A 19 6.26 -3.18 -6.93
N GLY A 20 5.73 -2.88 -8.13
CA GLY A 20 6.54 -2.71 -9.33
C GLY A 20 7.49 -1.51 -9.23
N GLY A 21 6.97 -0.33 -8.87
CA GLY A 21 7.76 0.91 -8.81
C GLY A 21 8.85 0.86 -7.74
N SER A 22 8.55 0.29 -6.57
CA SER A 22 9.54 0.15 -5.49
C SER A 22 10.65 -0.85 -5.85
N MET A 23 10.35 -1.92 -6.60
CA MET A 23 11.35 -2.86 -7.11
C MET A 23 12.29 -2.19 -8.12
N VAL A 24 11.77 -1.32 -8.99
CA VAL A 24 12.59 -0.53 -9.93
C VAL A 24 13.55 0.37 -9.17
N GLY A 25 13.07 1.15 -8.20
CA GLY A 25 13.91 2.00 -7.36
C GLY A 25 14.96 1.20 -6.57
N TYR A 26 14.58 0.04 -6.04
CA TYR A 26 15.51 -0.87 -5.35
C TYR A 26 16.62 -1.39 -6.26
N SER A 27 16.30 -1.72 -7.51
CA SER A 27 17.27 -2.25 -8.47
C SER A 27 18.33 -1.23 -8.89
N GLN A 28 17.96 0.05 -8.91
CA GLN A 28 18.86 1.16 -9.26
C GLN A 28 19.65 1.71 -8.07
N SER A 29 19.36 1.26 -6.85
CA SER A 29 20.01 1.77 -5.65
C SER A 29 21.42 1.20 -5.46
N GLU A 30 22.40 2.10 -5.39
CA GLU A 30 23.82 1.82 -5.13
C GLU A 30 24.15 1.66 -3.63
N THR A 31 23.15 1.75 -2.75
CA THR A 31 23.39 1.58 -1.31
C THR A 31 23.67 0.14 -0.92
N ASN A 32 24.18 -0.04 0.29
CA ASN A 32 24.51 -1.33 0.86
C ASN A 32 23.29 -2.26 0.84
N PHE A 33 23.47 -3.51 0.40
CA PHE A 33 22.35 -4.44 0.12
C PHE A 33 21.35 -4.54 1.28
N TRP A 34 21.86 -4.77 2.48
CA TRP A 34 21.03 -4.86 3.69
C TRP A 34 20.25 -3.58 3.98
N LEU A 35 20.88 -2.41 3.79
CA LEU A 35 20.25 -1.11 4.04
C LEU A 35 19.08 -0.89 3.08
N LYS A 36 19.29 -1.07 1.76
CA LYS A 36 18.21 -0.89 0.78
C LYS A 36 17.09 -1.91 0.93
N THR A 37 17.38 -3.14 1.34
CA THR A 37 16.34 -4.15 1.58
C THR A 37 15.46 -3.74 2.76
N VAL A 38 16.05 -3.31 3.87
CA VAL A 38 15.30 -2.83 5.04
C VAL A 38 14.48 -1.60 4.69
N GLU A 39 15.06 -0.64 3.98
CA GLU A 39 14.37 0.57 3.52
C GLU A 39 13.19 0.23 2.60
N LEU A 40 13.39 -0.68 1.63
CA LEU A 40 12.34 -1.15 0.73
C LEU A 40 11.17 -1.78 1.51
N VAL A 41 11.46 -2.67 2.46
CA VAL A 41 10.43 -3.35 3.26
C VAL A 41 9.65 -2.34 4.09
N ILE A 42 10.33 -1.42 4.78
CA ILE A 42 9.68 -0.39 5.58
C ILE A 42 8.79 0.49 4.69
N PHE A 43 9.31 0.93 3.54
CA PHE A 43 8.56 1.74 2.59
C PHE A 43 7.30 1.02 2.08
N GLN A 44 7.43 -0.23 1.63
CA GLN A 44 6.31 -1.02 1.13
C GLN A 44 5.25 -1.25 2.21
N GLN A 45 5.64 -1.53 3.45
CA GLN A 45 4.69 -1.74 4.56
C GLN A 45 3.93 -0.45 4.89
N MET A 46 4.64 0.67 5.04
CA MET A 46 4.01 1.96 5.36
C MET A 46 3.08 2.43 4.25
N ALA A 47 3.50 2.33 2.99
CA ALA A 47 2.67 2.68 1.85
C ALA A 47 1.44 1.77 1.73
N THR A 48 1.58 0.47 1.99
CA THR A 48 0.46 -0.49 1.99
C THR A 48 -0.58 -0.14 3.05
N ILE A 49 -0.15 0.23 4.26
CA ILE A 49 -1.05 0.68 5.34
C ILE A 49 -1.82 1.92 4.90
N LEU A 50 -1.15 2.92 4.33
CA LEU A 50 -1.79 4.14 3.84
C LEU A 50 -2.80 3.88 2.72
N ILE A 51 -2.46 3.00 1.78
CA ILE A 51 -3.36 2.58 0.69
C ILE A 51 -4.59 1.87 1.26
N TYR A 52 -4.40 0.96 2.22
CA TYR A 52 -5.49 0.25 2.88
C TYR A 52 -6.43 1.21 3.61
N LEU A 53 -5.88 2.11 4.43
CA LEU A 53 -6.66 3.12 5.14
C LEU A 53 -7.40 4.01 4.14
N THR A 54 -6.77 4.49 3.08
CA THR A 54 -7.45 5.34 2.09
C THR A 54 -8.60 4.60 1.40
N CYS A 55 -8.43 3.32 1.07
CA CYS A 55 -9.44 2.53 0.37
C CYS A 55 -10.58 2.04 1.29
N PHE A 56 -10.31 1.78 2.58
CA PHE A 56 -11.23 1.06 3.47
C PHE A 56 -11.50 1.74 4.82
N SER A 57 -10.91 2.90 5.15
CA SER A 57 -11.17 3.61 6.43
C SER A 57 -12.64 3.88 6.68
N TRP A 58 -13.40 4.18 5.61
CA TRP A 58 -14.82 4.42 5.73
C TRP A 58 -15.60 3.15 6.16
N ASP A 59 -15.17 1.97 5.71
CA ASP A 59 -15.81 0.71 6.10
C ASP A 59 -15.47 0.33 7.55
N LEU A 60 -14.24 0.62 8.01
CA LEU A 60 -13.84 0.48 9.42
C LEU A 60 -14.66 1.38 10.36
N LEU A 61 -14.80 2.67 10.01
CA LEU A 61 -15.57 3.62 10.80
C LEU A 61 -17.07 3.29 10.80
N ARG A 62 -17.62 2.86 9.66
CA ARG A 62 -19.02 2.45 9.55
C ARG A 62 -19.33 1.17 10.34
N SER A 63 -18.40 0.20 10.37
CA SER A 63 -18.56 -1.01 11.18
C SER A 63 -18.57 -0.69 12.69
N ARG A 64 -17.77 0.29 13.11
CA ARG A 64 -17.71 0.72 14.53
C ARG A 64 -18.95 1.49 14.98
N SER A 65 -19.58 2.26 14.10
CA SER A 65 -20.80 3.03 14.40
C SER A 65 -22.08 2.18 14.46
N ARG A 66 -22.02 0.90 14.06
CA ARG A 66 -23.18 -0.01 13.98
C ARG A 66 -23.21 -1.07 15.09
N ASN A 67 -22.18 -1.10 15.92
CA ASN A 67 -22.14 -1.80 17.22
C ASN A 67 -22.37 -0.80 18.33
#